data_AF-A0A2Z5UL83-F1
#
_entry.id   AF-A0A2Z5UL83-F1
#
_cell.length_a   1.000
_cell.length_b   1.000
_cell.length_c   1.000
_cell.angle_alpha   90.00
_cell.angle_beta   90.00
_cell.angle_gamma   90.00
#
_symmetry.space_group_name_H-M   'P 1'
#
loop_
_entity.id
_entity.type
_entity.pdbx_description
1 polymer ?
#
loop_
_entity_poly.entity_id
_entity_poly.type
_entity_poly.pdbx_seq_one_letter_code
_entity_poly.pdbx_strand_id
1 'polypeptide(L)' 'MWERIFVQLAGVEGVPDKLFIDSSRIKVHRTAGGAKGGALAHGIGIAKGGRNTKLHAVCDEKGRPTSSC' A
#
# COMPACT_ATOMS: atom_id res chain seq x y z
N MET A 1 -7.90 -7.15 -4.62
CA MET A 1 -6.68 -6.51 -4.10
C MET A 1 -5.61 -7.55 -3.81
N TRP A 2 -5.84 -8.47 -2.86
CA TRP A 2 -4.89 -9.54 -2.51
C TRP A 2 -4.48 -10.42 -3.69
N GLU A 3 -5.43 -10.82 -4.52
CA GLU A 3 -5.14 -11.58 -5.73
C GLU A 3 -4.23 -10.83 -6.71
N ARG A 4 -4.44 -9.51 -6.88
CA ARG A 4 -3.55 -8.66 -7.70
C ARG A 4 -2.14 -8.61 -7.11
N ILE A 5 -2.01 -8.48 -5.79
CA ILE A 5 -0.70 -8.49 -5.11
C ILE A 5 -0.03 -9.86 -5.31
N PHE A 6 -0.77 -10.96 -5.12
CA PHE A 6 -0.26 -12.31 -5.31
C PHE A 6 0.22 -12.56 -6.75
N VAL A 7 -0.59 -12.24 -7.76
CA VAL A 7 -0.22 -12.40 -9.16
C VAL A 7 1.03 -11.59 -9.51
N GLN A 8 1.14 -10.36 -9.01
CA GLN A 8 2.32 -9.52 -9.23
C GLN A 8 3.56 -10.13 -8.58
N LEU A 9 3.46 -10.65 -7.35
CA LEU A 9 4.58 -11.27 -6.65
C LEU A 9 5.00 -12.62 -7.24
N ALA A 10 4.04 -13.44 -7.66
CA ALA A 10 4.30 -14.78 -8.21
C ALA A 10 5.01 -14.76 -9.57
N GLY A 11 4.94 -13.64 -10.30
CA GLY A 11 5.57 -13.47 -11.61
C GLY A 11 6.97 -12.82 -11.59
N VAL A 12 7.52 -12.49 -10.41
CA VAL A 12 8.85 -11.87 -10.30
C VAL A 12 9.91 -12.97 -10.25
N GLU A 13 10.94 -12.85 -11.08
CA GLU A 13 12.15 -13.68 -11.01
C GLU A 13 13.22 -12.99 -10.15
N GLY A 14 14.10 -13.75 -9.50
CA GLY A 14 15.18 -13.19 -8.66
C GLY A 14 14.71 -12.67 -7.29
N VAL A 15 13.48 -13.00 -6.88
CA VAL A 15 12.98 -12.71 -5.54
C VAL A 15 13.53 -13.69 -4.49
N PRO A 16 13.75 -13.24 -3.25
CA PRO A 16 14.19 -14.10 -2.16
C PRO A 16 13.17 -15.19 -1.84
N ASP A 17 13.64 -16.33 -1.31
CA ASP A 17 12.82 -17.47 -0.86
C ASP A 17 11.69 -17.08 0.11
N LYS A 18 11.84 -15.95 0.81
CA LYS A 18 10.85 -15.40 1.74
C LYS A 18 10.62 -13.92 1.47
N LEU A 19 9.36 -13.57 1.30
CA LEU A 19 8.88 -12.20 1.21
C LEU A 19 7.78 -11.97 2.23
N PHE A 20 7.74 -10.74 2.74
CA PHE A 20 6.74 -10.29 3.69
C PHE A 20 5.97 -9.12 3.08
N ILE A 21 4.69 -9.02 3.42
CA ILE A 21 3.87 -7.85 3.08
C ILE A 21 3.62 -7.09 4.37
N ASP A 22 4.25 -5.93 4.51
CA ASP A 22 3.94 -5.01 5.60
C ASP A 22 2.90 -3.98 5.18
N SER A 23 2.03 -3.61 6.11
CA SER A 23 0.91 -2.72 5.86
C SER A 23 0.77 -1.68 6.95
N SER A 24 1.01 -0.42 6.60
CA SER A 24 0.84 0.71 7.50
C SER A 24 -0.48 1.44 7.25
N ARG A 25 -1.23 1.67 8.33
CA ARG A 25 -2.43 2.51 8.31
C ARG A 25 -2.08 3.92 8.76
N ILE A 26 -2.23 4.88 7.86
CA ILE A 26 -1.84 6.26 8.11
C ILE A 26 -3.10 7.10 8.30
N LYS A 27 -3.16 7.83 9.42
CA LYS A 27 -4.24 8.76 9.70
C LYS A 27 -4.05 10.00 8.85
N VAL A 28 -5.10 10.38 8.11
CA VAL A 28 -5.06 11.56 7.23
C VAL A 28 -5.82 12.69 7.90
N HIS A 29 -5.38 13.93 7.64
CA HIS A 29 -6.07 15.13 8.08
C HIS A 29 -7.56 15.10 7.70
N ARG A 30 -8.43 15.57 8.60
CA ARG A 30 -9.89 15.41 8.48
C ARG A 30 -10.46 16.05 7.21
N THR A 31 -9.81 17.07 6.66
CA THR A 31 -10.23 17.80 5.45
C THR A 31 -9.51 17.39 4.17
N ALA A 32 -8.69 16.35 4.17
CA ALA A 32 -7.93 15.90 2.99
C ALA A 32 -8.79 15.10 1.99
N GLY A 33 -10.02 15.55 1.73
CA GLY A 33 -10.92 14.92 0.76
C GLY A 33 -10.60 15.23 -0.70
N GLY A 34 -9.51 15.95 -0.96
CA GLY A 34 -9.20 16.51 -2.28
C GLY A 34 -9.85 17.88 -2.50
N ALA A 35 -9.37 18.59 -3.51
CA ALA A 35 -9.99 19.82 -4.01
C ALA A 35 -11.17 19.50 -4.94
N LYS A 36 -12.09 20.44 -5.13
CA LYS A 36 -13.18 20.30 -6.13
C LYS A 36 -12.56 20.13 -7.52
N GLY A 37 -12.89 19.02 -8.20
CA GLY A 37 -12.30 18.66 -9.49
C GLY A 37 -10.89 18.03 -9.40
N GLY A 38 -10.39 17.74 -8.19
CA GLY A 38 -9.13 17.04 -7.98
C GLY A 38 -9.19 15.57 -8.40
N ALA A 39 -8.02 14.97 -8.60
CA ALA A 39 -7.90 13.57 -9.01
C ALA A 39 -8.60 12.64 -8.00
N LEU A 40 -9.42 11.72 -8.50
CA LEU A 40 -10.15 10.76 -7.66
C LEU A 40 -9.22 9.73 -6.97
N ALA A 41 -7.95 9.67 -7.35
CA ALA A 41 -7.03 8.58 -7.02
C ALA A 41 -5.93 8.93 -5.99
N HIS A 42 -6.21 9.77 -4.99
CA HIS A 42 -5.24 10.07 -3.93
C HIS A 42 -4.98 8.92 -2.93
N GLY A 43 -5.68 7.78 -3.07
CA GLY A 43 -5.55 6.64 -2.16
C GLY A 43 -6.05 6.94 -0.73
N ILE A 44 -6.94 7.93 -0.57
CA ILE A 44 -7.56 8.31 0.70
C ILE A 44 -8.99 7.78 0.75
N GLY A 45 -9.29 6.98 1.78
CA GLY A 45 -10.62 6.43 2.05
C GLY A 45 -11.23 6.99 3.33
N ILE A 46 -12.48 6.62 3.59
CA ILE A 46 -13.19 6.84 4.86
C ILE A 46 -13.24 5.51 5.63
N ALA A 47 -12.88 5.53 6.90
CA ALA A 47 -13.07 4.42 7.84
C ALA A 47 -13.76 4.92 9.12
N LYS A 48 -14.10 4.02 10.06
CA LYS A 48 -14.79 4.36 11.33
C LYS A 48 -14.17 5.57 12.08
N GLY A 49 -12.86 5.73 12.02
CA GLY A 49 -12.13 6.84 12.65
C GLY A 49 -11.98 8.10 11.79
N GLY A 50 -12.70 8.23 10.67
CA GLY A 50 -12.55 9.28 9.67
C GLY A 50 -11.56 8.92 8.55
N ARG A 51 -11.04 9.94 7.85
CA ARG A 51 -10.15 9.76 6.68
C ARG A 51 -8.85 9.03 7.00
N ASN A 52 -8.44 8.12 6.13
CA ASN A 52 -7.21 7.34 6.23
C ASN A 52 -6.66 6.93 4.86
N THR A 53 -5.40 6.53 4.83
CA THR A 53 -4.79 5.81 3.71
C THR A 53 -4.10 4.53 4.23
N LYS A 54 -3.85 3.58 3.33
CA LYS A 54 -3.14 2.33 3.65
C LYS A 54 -2.01 2.14 2.65
N LEU A 55 -0.79 2.11 3.17
CA LEU A 55 0.40 1.80 2.40
C LEU A 55 0.72 0.31 2.60
N HIS A 56 1.00 -0.37 1.49
CA HIS A 56 1.45 -1.75 1.46
C HIS A 56 2.85 -1.77 0.84
N ALA A 57 3.79 -2.44 1.48
CA ALA A 57 5.14 -2.63 0.97
C ALA A 57 5.51 -4.11 1.01
N VAL A 58 6.33 -4.51 0.05
CA VAL A 58 7.00 -5.82 0.05
C VAL A 58 8.33 -5.64 0.78
N CYS A 59 8.60 -6.54 1.71
CA CYS A 59 9.77 -6.47 2.57
C CYS A 59 10.50 -7.81 2.61
N ASP A 60 11.81 -7.74 2.86
CA ASP A 60 12.61 -8.92 3.15
C ASP A 60 12.35 -9.45 4.58
N GLU A 61 13.02 -10.54 4.95
CA GLU A 61 12.94 -11.15 6.28
C GLU A 61 13.37 -10.26 7.45
N LYS A 62 14.08 -9.16 7.17
CA LYS A 62 14.50 -8.16 8.17
C LYS A 62 13.55 -6.97 8.21
N GLY A 63 12.45 -7.01 7.44
CA GLY A 63 11.47 -5.93 7.34
C GLY A 63 11.95 -4.74 6.51
N ARG A 64 13.03 -4.88 5.74
CA ARG A 64 13.53 -3.81 4.89
C ARG A 64 12.72 -3.78 3.59
N PRO A 65 12.33 -2.60 3.09
CA PRO A 65 11.64 -2.50 1.81
C PRO A 65 12.48 -3.11 0.71
N THR A 66 11.89 -4.00 -0.09
CA THR A 66 12.52 -4.46 -1.32
C THR A 66 12.37 -3.37 -2.37
N SER A 67 13.46 -2.96 -3.03
CA SER A 67 13.32 -2.18 -4.26
C SER A 67 12.79 -3.12 -5.34
N SER A 68 11.52 -2.97 -5.68
CA SER A 68 11.04 -3.45 -6.97
C SER A 68 11.55 -2.46 -8.02
N CYS A 69 12.40 -2.93 -8.94
CA CYS A 69 12.61 -2.25 -10.21
C CYS A 69 11.30 -2.16 -11.02
#